data_AF-A0A8S1EEK9-F1
#
_entry.id   AF-A0A8S1EEK9-F1
#
_cell.length_a   1.000
_cell.length_b   1.000
_cell.length_c   1.000
_cell.angle_alpha   90.00
_cell.angle_beta   90.00
_cell.angle_gamma   90.00
#
_symmetry.space_group_name_H-M   'P 1'
#
loop_
_entity.id
_entity.type
_entity.pdbx_description
1 polymer ?
#
loop_
_entity_poly.entity_id
_entity_poly.type
_entity_poly.pdbx_seq_one_letter_code
_entity_poly.pdbx_strand_id
1 'polypeptide(L)'
;MLKRFSSKRAKNAEESEAKEKKKLLDKFLEFISSSIWNIPVACFIEDRSTVFDRQQMETEVYEHIHKEYSNLIDTLIECFCDDSGTTPQKLTEALKILDQQNLTLRQRVS
;
A
#
# COMPACT_ATOMS: atom_id res chain seq x y z
N MET A 1 15.53 3.81 -41.35
CA MET A 1 15.19 4.96 -40.47
C MET A 1 14.06 4.70 -39.46
N LEU A 2 13.31 3.59 -39.55
CA LEU A 2 12.12 3.35 -38.70
C LEU A 2 12.39 2.98 -37.23
N LYS A 3 13.59 2.49 -36.88
CA LYS A 3 13.91 2.05 -35.50
C LYS A 3 14.00 3.20 -34.48
N ARG A 4 14.36 4.42 -34.91
CA ARG A 4 14.55 5.58 -34.01
C ARG A 4 13.24 6.18 -33.50
N PHE A 5 12.16 6.11 -34.27
CA PHE A 5 10.86 6.65 -33.86
C PHE A 5 10.11 5.72 -32.89
N SER A 6 10.23 4.40 -33.07
CA SER A 6 9.65 3.41 -32.15
C SER A 6 10.27 3.49 -30.74
N SER A 7 11.60 3.60 -30.65
CA SER A 7 12.31 3.70 -29.37
C SER A 7 11.98 4.98 -28.58
N LYS A 8 11.73 6.11 -29.25
CA LYS A 8 11.37 7.38 -28.59
C LYS A 8 9.94 7.35 -28.00
N ARG A 9 9.03 6.59 -28.63
CA ARG A 9 7.64 6.42 -28.17
C ARG A 9 7.53 5.49 -26.97
N ALA A 10 8.33 4.41 -26.94
CA ALA A 10 8.42 3.51 -25.80
C ALA A 10 8.95 4.23 -24.54
N LYS A 11 10.03 5.02 -24.69
CA LYS A 11 10.58 5.81 -23.57
C LYS A 11 9.59 6.81 -22.97
N ASN A 12 8.83 7.51 -23.81
CA ASN A 12 7.81 8.45 -23.32
C ASN A 12 6.65 7.74 -22.60
N ALA A 13 6.29 6.52 -22.99
CA ALA A 13 5.24 5.75 -22.34
C ALA A 13 5.68 5.28 -20.94
N GLU A 14 6.90 4.72 -20.83
CA GLU A 14 7.49 4.27 -19.57
C GLU A 14 7.63 5.40 -18.55
N GLU A 15 8.07 6.58 -18.99
CA GLU A 15 8.23 7.75 -18.11
C GLU A 15 6.88 8.31 -17.62
N SER A 16 5.84 8.23 -18.45
CA SER A 16 4.48 8.61 -18.05
C SER A 16 3.88 7.65 -17.03
N GLU A 17 4.10 6.34 -17.21
CA GLU A 17 3.58 5.31 -16.33
C GLU A 17 4.25 5.37 -14.94
N ALA A 18 5.57 5.56 -14.90
CA ALA A 18 6.30 5.74 -13.65
C ALA A 18 5.83 6.98 -12.87
N LYS A 19 5.52 8.08 -13.58
CA LYS A 19 4.98 9.30 -12.97
C LYS A 19 3.59 9.08 -12.38
N GLU A 20 2.71 8.34 -13.07
CA GLU A 20 1.39 8.01 -12.54
C GLU A 20 1.46 7.07 -11.35
N LYS A 21 2.34 6.05 -11.36
CA LYS A 21 2.58 5.18 -10.20
C LYS A 21 3.09 5.98 -8.99
N LYS A 22 4.00 6.94 -9.21
CA LYS A 22 4.47 7.84 -8.14
C LYS A 22 3.33 8.68 -7.56
N LYS A 23 2.50 9.31 -8.40
CA LYS A 23 1.34 10.09 -7.92
C LYS A 23 0.35 9.23 -7.14
N LEU A 24 0.09 8.01 -7.60
CA LEU A 24 -0.79 7.07 -6.90
C LEU A 24 -0.23 6.73 -5.51
N LEU A 25 1.07 6.50 -5.42
CA LEU A 25 1.75 6.27 -4.16
C LEU A 25 1.67 7.48 -3.22
N ASP A 26 1.93 8.69 -3.72
CA ASP A 26 1.84 9.92 -2.91
C ASP A 26 0.43 10.07 -2.31
N LYS A 27 -0.62 9.84 -3.12
CA LYS A 27 -2.02 9.84 -2.66
C LYS A 27 -2.31 8.76 -1.62
N PHE A 28 -1.73 7.57 -1.81
CA PHE A 28 -1.92 6.47 -0.86
C PHE A 28 -1.23 6.77 0.48
N LEU A 29 -0.04 7.38 0.46
CA LEU A 29 0.67 7.81 1.68
C LEU A 29 -0.10 8.91 2.43
N GLU A 30 -0.74 9.82 1.70
CA GLU A 30 -1.64 10.81 2.28
C GLU A 30 -2.87 10.13 2.91
N PHE A 31 -3.46 9.14 2.22
CA PHE A 31 -4.60 8.38 2.71
C PHE A 31 -4.30 7.63 4.03
N ILE A 32 -3.19 6.90 4.13
CA ILE A 32 -2.82 6.20 5.37
C ILE A 32 -2.49 7.17 6.52
N SER A 33 -2.15 8.41 6.19
CA SER A 33 -1.91 9.47 7.18
C SER A 33 -3.21 10.20 7.58
N SER A 34 -4.29 10.00 6.84
CA SER A 34 -5.56 10.68 7.04
C SER A 34 -6.37 10.10 8.20
N SER A 35 -7.37 10.85 8.66
CA SER A 35 -8.32 10.37 9.66
C SER A 35 -9.19 9.22 9.16
N ILE A 36 -9.39 9.10 7.84
CA ILE A 36 -10.19 8.03 7.22
C ILE A 36 -9.53 6.67 7.48
N TRP A 37 -8.20 6.63 7.50
CA TRP A 37 -7.43 5.44 7.90
C TRP A 37 -7.26 5.35 9.42
N ASN A 38 -6.81 6.44 10.04
CA ASN A 38 -6.36 6.40 11.44
C ASN A 38 -7.50 6.16 12.43
N ILE A 39 -8.70 6.71 12.21
CA ILE A 39 -9.81 6.55 13.17
C ILE A 39 -10.27 5.08 13.21
N PRO A 40 -10.63 4.41 12.09
CA PRO A 40 -11.06 3.02 12.14
C PRO A 40 -10.00 2.07 12.71
N VAL A 41 -8.72 2.29 12.37
CA VAL A 41 -7.61 1.48 12.89
C VAL A 41 -7.43 1.68 14.39
N ALA A 42 -7.47 2.93 14.87
CA ALA A 42 -7.35 3.23 16.30
C ALA A 42 -8.53 2.64 17.09
N CYS A 43 -9.76 2.80 16.62
CA CYS A 43 -10.94 2.21 17.25
C CYS A 43 -10.85 0.68 17.32
N PHE A 44 -10.43 0.03 16.23
CA PHE A 44 -10.23 -1.43 16.23
C PHE A 44 -9.22 -1.88 17.29
N ILE A 45 -8.08 -1.18 17.38
CA ILE A 45 -7.05 -1.49 18.37
C ILE A 45 -7.58 -1.26 19.80
N GLU A 46 -8.29 -0.16 20.04
CA GLU A 46 -8.91 0.13 21.33
C GLU A 46 -9.84 -1.02 21.77
N ASP A 47 -10.72 -1.46 20.87
CA ASP A 47 -11.73 -2.50 21.16
C ASP A 47 -11.13 -3.90 21.31
N ARG A 48 -10.10 -4.24 20.51
CA ARG A 48 -9.57 -5.61 20.42
C ARG A 48 -8.29 -5.84 21.20
N SER A 49 -7.59 -4.79 21.66
CA SER A 49 -6.27 -4.94 22.31
C SER A 49 -6.33 -5.58 23.70
N THR A 50 -7.49 -5.57 24.37
CA THR A 50 -7.61 -6.02 25.77
C THR A 50 -7.30 -7.49 25.99
N VAL A 51 -7.45 -8.33 24.96
CA VAL A 51 -7.17 -9.78 25.04
C VAL A 51 -5.70 -10.13 24.80
N PHE A 52 -4.88 -9.17 24.36
CA PHE A 52 -3.46 -9.39 24.11
C PHE A 52 -2.66 -9.21 25.41
N ASP A 53 -2.78 -10.18 26.32
CA ASP A 53 -1.95 -10.26 27.52
C ASP A 53 -0.74 -11.17 27.28
N ARG A 54 0.43 -10.80 27.81
CA ARG A 54 1.66 -11.61 27.78
C ARG A 54 1.51 -12.94 28.52
N GLN A 55 0.51 -13.05 29.40
CA GLN A 55 0.23 -14.26 30.17
C GLN A 55 -0.80 -15.18 29.48
N GLN A 56 -1.60 -14.67 28.54
CA GLN A 56 -2.56 -15.45 27.77
C GLN A 56 -1.98 -15.80 26.39
N MET A 57 -1.93 -17.10 26.10
CA MET A 57 -1.49 -17.66 24.83
C MET A 57 -2.69 -18.27 24.10
N GLU A 58 -3.77 -17.51 23.95
CA GLU A 58 -4.96 -17.95 23.22
C GLU A 58 -4.81 -17.70 21.72
N THR A 59 -4.09 -18.61 21.06
CA THR A 59 -3.78 -18.53 19.62
C THR A 59 -5.03 -18.38 18.75
N GLU A 60 -6.12 -19.10 19.07
CA GLU A 60 -7.36 -19.06 18.27
C GLU A 60 -8.01 -17.66 18.28
N VAL A 61 -7.99 -16.98 19.42
CA VAL A 61 -8.52 -15.61 19.56
C VAL A 61 -7.67 -14.63 18.77
N TYR A 62 -6.34 -14.79 18.80
CA TYR A 62 -5.44 -13.93 18.04
C TYR A 62 -5.60 -14.13 16.53
N GLU A 63 -5.76 -15.36 16.06
CA GLU A 63 -6.07 -15.65 14.65
C GLU A 63 -7.40 -15.03 14.21
N HIS A 64 -8.42 -15.11 15.06
CA HIS A 64 -9.71 -14.50 14.80
C HIS A 64 -9.62 -12.98 14.68
N ILE A 65 -8.98 -12.32 15.64
CA ILE A 65 -8.80 -10.85 15.62
C ILE A 65 -7.94 -10.42 14.43
N HIS A 66 -6.90 -11.16 14.10
CA HIS A 66 -6.08 -10.87 12.92
C HIS A 66 -6.90 -10.94 11.63
N LYS A 67 -7.82 -11.91 11.51
CA LYS A 67 -8.73 -12.00 10.36
C LYS A 67 -9.69 -10.82 10.30
N GLU A 68 -10.26 -10.40 11.43
CA GLU A 68 -11.11 -9.20 11.48
C GLU A 68 -10.32 -7.94 11.09
N TYR A 69 -9.09 -7.80 11.59
CA TYR A 69 -8.23 -6.67 11.24
C TYR A 69 -7.89 -6.67 9.74
N SER A 70 -7.58 -7.84 9.18
CA SER A 70 -7.30 -7.99 7.74
C SER A 70 -8.49 -7.52 6.91
N ASN A 71 -9.71 -7.94 7.26
CA ASN A 71 -10.93 -7.50 6.57
C ASN A 71 -11.15 -5.98 6.67
N LEU A 72 -10.85 -5.37 7.82
CA LEU A 72 -10.91 -3.91 7.98
C LEU A 72 -9.95 -3.22 7.01
N ILE A 73 -8.69 -3.68 6.96
CA ILE A 73 -7.68 -3.11 6.07
C ILE A 73 -8.05 -3.31 4.60
N ASP A 74 -8.54 -4.49 4.22
CA ASP A 74 -9.03 -4.76 2.86
C ASP A 74 -10.15 -3.78 2.47
N THR A 75 -11.12 -3.56 3.36
CA THR A 75 -12.22 -2.61 3.14
C THR A 75 -11.69 -1.18 2.93
N LEU A 76 -10.76 -0.72 3.77
CA LEU A 76 -10.17 0.62 3.64
C LEU A 76 -9.41 0.80 2.32
N ILE A 77 -8.67 -0.23 1.89
CA ILE A 77 -7.92 -0.22 0.64
C ILE A 77 -8.87 -0.27 -0.56
N GLU A 78 -9.94 -1.07 -0.51
CA GLU A 78 -10.98 -1.12 -1.53
C GLU A 78 -11.65 0.24 -1.71
N CYS A 79 -12.09 0.87 -0.61
CA CYS A 79 -12.65 2.23 -0.66
C CYS A 79 -11.68 3.24 -1.27
N PHE A 80 -10.40 3.21 -0.87
CA PHE A 80 -9.39 4.07 -1.48
C PHE A 80 -9.26 3.82 -2.98
N CYS A 81 -9.25 2.54 -3.40
CA CYS A 81 -9.11 2.19 -4.81
C CYS A 81 -10.28 2.68 -5.64
N ASP A 82 -11.51 2.51 -5.13
CA ASP A 82 -12.73 2.96 -5.78
C ASP A 82 -12.77 4.49 -5.92
N ASP A 83 -12.46 5.23 -4.85
CA ASP A 83 -12.46 6.69 -4.85
C ASP A 83 -11.39 7.29 -5.77
N SER A 84 -10.24 6.62 -5.89
CA SER A 84 -9.13 7.08 -6.74
C SER A 84 -9.20 6.54 -8.17
N GLY A 85 -10.21 5.73 -8.50
CA GLY A 85 -10.41 5.15 -9.84
C GLY A 85 -9.27 4.20 -10.25
N THR A 86 -8.66 3.52 -9.28
CA THR A 86 -7.54 2.58 -9.48
C THR A 86 -7.97 1.17 -9.13
N THR A 87 -7.04 0.21 -9.20
CA THR A 87 -7.27 -1.16 -8.74
C THR A 87 -6.21 -1.55 -7.71
N PRO A 88 -6.50 -2.50 -6.81
CA PRO A 88 -5.52 -3.00 -5.84
C PRO A 88 -4.23 -3.53 -6.50
N GLN A 89 -4.34 -4.10 -7.70
CA GLN A 89 -3.17 -4.56 -8.47
C GLN A 89 -2.27 -3.39 -8.88
N LYS A 90 -2.85 -2.30 -9.41
CA LYS A 90 -2.09 -1.09 -9.78
C LYS A 90 -1.45 -0.44 -8.56
N LEU A 91 -2.15 -0.41 -7.43
CA LEU A 91 -1.59 0.08 -6.17
C LEU A 91 -0.41 -0.80 -5.71
N THR A 92 -0.55 -2.12 -5.79
CA THR A 92 0.52 -3.08 -5.46
C THR A 92 1.76 -2.87 -6.34
N GLU A 93 1.58 -2.63 -7.64
CA GLU A 93 2.68 -2.29 -8.54
C GLU A 93 3.37 -0.98 -8.17
N ALA A 94 2.60 0.05 -7.81
CA ALA A 94 3.15 1.32 -7.35
C ALA A 94 3.94 1.16 -6.04
N LEU A 95 3.46 0.34 -5.10
CA LEU A 95 4.15 0.04 -3.84
C LEU A 95 5.47 -0.71 -4.06
N LYS A 96 5.55 -1.62 -5.04
CA LYS A 96 6.80 -2.33 -5.39
C LYS A 96 7.92 -1.38 -5.83
N ILE A 97 7.58 -0.21 -6.38
CA ILE A 97 8.58 0.82 -6.74
C ILE A 97 9.26 1.37 -5.47
N LEU A 98 8.50 1.58 -4.38
CA LEU A 98 9.05 2.06 -3.11
C LEU A 98 10.05 1.06 -2.51
N ASP A 99 9.73 -0.24 -2.59
CA ASP A 99 10.60 -1.32 -2.10
C ASP A 99 11.93 -1.36 -2.88
N GLN A 100 11.87 -1.23 -4.20
CA GLN A 100 13.05 -1.18 -5.07
C GLN A 100 13.91 0.10 -4.85
N GLN A 101 13.29 1.23 -4.53
CA GLN A 101 14.01 2.45 -4.17
C GLN A 101 14.73 2.34 -2.82
N ASN A 102 14.13 1.65 -1.84
CA ASN A 102 14.79 1.36 -0.56
C ASN A 102 15.96 0.36 -0.71
N LEU A 103 15.83 -0.64 -1.58
CA LEU A 103 16.91 -1.59 -1.90
C LEU A 103 18.10 -0.89 -2.58
N THR A 104 17.85 0.02 -3.52
CA THR A 104 18.90 0.77 -4.24
C THR A 104 19.63 1.79 -3.36
N LEU A 105 18.97 2.36 -2.34
CA LEU A 105 19.64 3.20 -1.34
C LEU A 105 20.55 2.38 -0.43
N ARG A 106 20.13 1.18 0.01
CA ARG A 106 20.96 0.30 0.85
C ARG A 106 22.22 -0.22 0.13
N GLN A 107 22.15 -0.44 -1.19
CA GLN A 107 23.32 -0.87 -1.99
C GLN A 107 24.37 0.22 -2.21
N ARG A 108 24.06 1.51 -1.99
CA ARG A 108 25.02 2.62 -2.12
C ARG A 108 25.88 2.84 -0.87
N VAL A 109 25.55 2.19 0.24
CA VAL A 109 26.23 2.34 1.53
C VAL A 109 27.03 1.07 1.89
N SER A 110 27.41 0.28 0.90
CA SER A 110 28.34 -0.87 1.02
C SER A 110 29.45 -0.72 -0.01
#